data_AF-A0A327NN61-F1
#
_entry.id   AF-A0A327NN61-F1
#
_cell.length_a   1.000
_cell.length_b   1.000
_cell.length_c   1.000
_cell.angle_alpha   90.00
_cell.angle_beta   90.00
_cell.angle_gamma   90.00
#
_symmetry.space_group_name_H-M   'P 1'
#
loop_
_entity.id
_entity.type
_entity.pdbx_description
1 polymer ?
#
loop_
_entity_poly.entity_id
_entity_poly.type
_entity_poly.pdbx_seq_one_letter_code
_entity_poly.pdbx_strand_id
1 'polypeptide(L)'
;MYGPGQWEHQQPVGSGSDGVATNVKCYGTQTGSVVLSVSGGTPPIGYQWSNGATTKDLVNVGAGVYTVTVRDANGCQSVSSYTISQPTEIAAVFQPTLPTCSNLTGGSVRLVSISGGTAPYSYTWSTGSTASSISGLSGAPIC
;
A
#
# COMPACT_ATOMS: atom_id res chain seq x y z
N MET A 1 -19.19 40.19 -9.98
CA MET A 1 -19.63 38.86 -9.53
C MET A 1 -18.41 37.94 -9.62
N TYR A 2 -17.89 37.54 -8.44
CA TYR A 2 -16.83 36.56 -8.12
C TYR A 2 -15.79 36.26 -9.24
N GLY A 3 -14.52 36.69 -9.20
CA GLY A 3 -13.56 36.68 -8.10
C GLY A 3 -12.77 35.35 -8.13
N PRO A 4 -11.54 35.30 -8.67
CA PRO A 4 -10.79 34.05 -8.82
C PRO A 4 -10.40 33.49 -7.43
N GLY A 5 -10.75 32.21 -7.24
CA GLY A 5 -10.61 31.46 -6.00
C GLY A 5 -9.20 31.47 -5.43
N GLN A 6 -9.13 32.00 -4.21
CA GLN A 6 -8.01 31.94 -3.30
C GLN A 6 -7.75 30.48 -2.91
N TRP A 7 -6.76 29.82 -3.51
CA TRP A 7 -6.11 28.69 -2.85
C TRP A 7 -5.04 29.27 -1.93
N GLU A 8 -5.51 29.85 -0.83
CA GLU A 8 -4.64 30.32 0.24
C GLU A 8 -4.06 29.11 0.96
N HIS A 9 -2.88 28.68 0.52
CA HIS A 9 -1.97 27.87 1.32
C HIS A 9 -0.88 28.79 1.87
N GLN A 10 -1.30 29.79 2.64
CA GLN A 10 -0.40 30.47 3.56
C GLN A 10 -0.87 30.15 4.97
N GLN A 11 -0.06 29.38 5.70
CA GLN A 11 0.18 29.76 7.08
C GLN A 11 1.67 30.10 7.27
N PRO A 12 1.95 31.15 8.07
CA PRO A 12 3.22 31.87 8.07
C PRO A 12 4.20 31.27 9.09
N VAL A 13 5.50 31.44 8.82
CA VAL A 13 6.65 31.30 9.74
C VAL A 13 6.35 30.79 11.17
N GLY A 14 6.17 29.49 11.29
CA GLY A 14 6.32 28.72 12.53
C GLY A 14 7.04 27.43 12.14
N SER A 15 7.88 26.88 13.01
CA SER A 15 8.58 25.62 12.75
C SER A 15 7.61 24.50 12.39
N GLY A 16 7.35 24.33 11.10
CA GLY A 16 6.50 23.30 10.55
C GLY A 16 7.36 22.10 10.17
N SER A 17 6.97 20.93 10.63
CA SER A 17 7.36 19.67 9.98
C SER A 17 6.36 19.39 8.86
N ASP A 18 6.58 20.01 7.69
CA ASP A 18 5.89 19.57 6.48
C ASP A 18 6.58 18.30 5.98
N GLY A 19 5.83 17.38 5.39
CA GLY A 19 6.40 16.11 4.95
C GLY A 19 5.57 15.44 3.87
N VAL A 20 6.23 14.61 3.08
CA VAL A 20 5.60 13.85 1.99
C VAL A 20 5.60 12.37 2.36
N ALA A 21 4.42 11.78 2.46
CA ALA A 21 4.24 10.35 2.70
C ALA A 21 4.18 9.57 1.37
N THR A 22 4.87 8.44 1.32
CA THR A 22 4.81 7.46 0.22
C THR A 22 4.11 6.20 0.71
N ASN A 23 3.05 5.82 -0.01
CA ASN A 23 2.26 4.64 0.30
C ASN A 23 3.00 3.32 0.01
N VAL A 24 2.60 2.27 0.70
CA VAL A 24 3.04 0.90 0.43
C VAL A 24 2.37 0.40 -0.84
N LYS A 25 3.14 -0.27 -1.72
CA LYS A 25 2.65 -0.74 -3.03
C LYS A 25 2.00 -2.13 -3.00
N CYS A 26 2.42 -2.97 -2.07
CA CYS A 26 1.95 -4.35 -1.94
C CYS A 26 1.42 -4.58 -0.53
N TYR A 27 0.28 -5.25 -0.41
CA TYR A 27 -0.30 -5.57 0.90
C TYR A 27 0.74 -6.24 1.80
N GLY A 28 0.90 -5.71 3.02
CA GLY A 28 1.77 -6.27 4.05
C GLY A 28 3.27 -6.00 3.89
N THR A 29 3.71 -5.28 2.84
CA THR A 29 5.13 -4.92 2.71
C THR A 29 5.48 -3.64 3.48
N GLN A 30 6.77 -3.49 3.80
CA GLN A 30 7.29 -2.34 4.54
C GLN A 30 8.07 -1.42 3.58
N THR A 31 7.41 -0.93 2.53
CA THR A 31 8.04 -0.05 1.51
C THR A 31 7.57 1.39 1.60
N GLY A 32 6.75 1.73 2.61
CA GLY A 32 6.28 3.08 2.85
C GLY A 32 7.36 3.96 3.45
N SER A 33 7.21 5.27 3.30
CA SER A 33 8.12 6.27 3.87
C SER A 33 7.43 7.59 4.14
N VAL A 34 8.03 8.42 4.99
CA VAL A 34 7.75 9.84 5.16
C VAL A 34 9.06 10.61 5.06
N VAL A 35 9.14 11.56 4.15
CA VAL A 35 10.28 12.46 4.00
C VAL A 35 9.90 13.82 4.56
N LEU A 36 10.63 14.30 5.58
CA LEU A 36 10.35 15.56 6.25
C LEU A 36 11.12 16.73 5.62
N SER A 37 10.44 17.86 5.52
CA SER A 37 10.98 19.19 5.25
C SER A 37 10.83 20.04 6.51
N VAL A 38 11.85 20.00 7.36
CA VAL A 38 11.89 20.85 8.57
C VAL A 38 12.56 22.17 8.22
N SER A 39 11.90 23.28 8.57
CA SER A 39 12.46 24.63 8.46
C SER A 39 12.41 25.36 9.81
N GLY A 40 13.44 26.18 10.07
CA GLY A 40 13.60 26.87 11.36
C GLY A 40 14.12 25.97 12.49
N GLY A 41 13.90 26.42 13.74
CA GLY A 41 14.39 25.76 14.96
C GLY A 41 15.86 26.02 15.27
N THR A 42 16.25 25.86 16.54
CA THR A 42 17.66 25.95 16.98
C THR A 42 18.28 24.55 17.09
N PRO A 43 19.34 24.23 16.33
CA PRO A 43 20.03 22.94 16.46
C PRO A 43 20.62 22.71 17.86
N PRO A 44 20.71 21.45 18.31
CA PRO A 44 20.29 20.22 17.63
C PRO A 44 18.76 20.06 17.54
N ILE A 45 18.28 19.54 16.39
CA ILE A 45 16.87 19.19 16.18
C ILE A 45 16.69 17.69 16.45
N GLY A 46 15.82 17.35 17.39
CA GLY A 46 15.42 15.99 17.73
C GLY A 46 14.13 15.58 17.03
N TYR A 47 14.02 14.28 16.73
CA TYR A 47 12.84 13.66 16.13
C TYR A 47 12.39 12.50 17.00
N GLN A 48 11.08 12.36 17.16
CA GLN A 48 10.49 11.22 17.84
C GLN A 48 9.22 10.79 17.11
N TRP A 49 9.29 9.62 16.49
CA TRP A 49 8.16 9.02 15.80
C TRP A 49 7.34 8.13 16.75
N SER A 50 6.05 7.99 16.46
CA SER A 50 5.12 7.13 17.21
C SER A 50 5.52 5.65 17.21
N ASN A 51 6.33 5.22 16.24
CA ASN A 51 6.90 3.87 16.18
C ASN A 51 8.27 3.74 16.89
N GLY A 52 8.72 4.79 17.59
CA GLY A 52 9.98 4.81 18.34
C GLY A 52 11.22 5.23 17.52
N ALA A 53 11.10 5.49 16.21
CA ALA A 53 12.22 5.98 15.43
C ALA A 53 12.62 7.42 15.84
N THR A 54 13.90 7.75 15.71
CA THR A 54 14.44 9.09 16.02
C THR A 54 15.16 9.74 14.83
N THR A 55 14.97 9.20 13.64
CA THR A 55 15.51 9.74 12.39
C THR A 55 14.64 10.88 11.87
N LYS A 56 15.23 11.78 11.08
CA LYS A 56 14.47 12.82 10.38
C LYS A 56 13.41 12.20 9.46
N ASP A 57 13.85 11.36 8.53
CA ASP A 57 12.96 10.67 7.60
C ASP A 57 12.59 9.30 8.17
N LEU A 58 11.36 8.88 7.90
CA LEU A 58 10.87 7.54 8.24
C LEU A 58 10.85 6.70 6.97
N VAL A 59 11.56 5.57 6.95
CA VAL A 59 11.66 4.71 5.76
C VAL A 59 11.45 3.26 6.15
N ASN A 60 11.10 2.42 5.16
CA ASN A 60 10.90 0.99 5.31
C ASN A 60 9.83 0.64 6.36
N VAL A 61 8.68 1.33 6.31
CA VAL A 61 7.56 1.10 7.22
C VAL A 61 6.32 0.59 6.49
N GLY A 62 5.45 -0.12 7.20
CA GLY A 62 4.17 -0.61 6.69
C GLY A 62 3.08 0.47 6.67
N ALA A 63 1.89 0.13 6.17
CA ALA A 63 0.74 1.01 6.30
C ALA A 63 0.39 1.28 7.75
N GLY A 64 -0.04 2.50 8.04
CA GLY A 64 -0.31 2.97 9.39
C GLY A 64 -0.34 4.49 9.47
N VAL A 65 -0.66 4.97 10.67
CA VAL A 65 -0.59 6.39 11.01
C VAL A 65 0.67 6.62 11.82
N TYR A 66 1.53 7.52 11.34
CA TYR A 66 2.80 7.87 11.95
C TYR A 66 2.78 9.33 12.39
N THR A 67 2.97 9.56 13.68
CA THR A 67 3.06 10.90 14.26
C THR A 67 4.51 11.17 14.61
N VAL A 68 5.03 12.33 14.21
CA VAL A 68 6.37 12.79 14.57
C VAL A 68 6.27 14.02 15.46
N THR A 69 7.05 14.01 16.53
CA THR A 69 7.35 15.20 17.33
C THR A 69 8.75 15.66 16.96
N VAL A 70 8.86 16.88 16.44
CA VAL A 70 10.12 17.56 16.15
C VAL A 70 10.38 18.57 17.26
N ARG A 71 11.56 18.50 17.88
CA ARG A 71 11.93 19.36 19.02
C ARG A 71 13.27 20.03 18.77
N ASP A 72 13.37 21.33 19.05
CA ASP A 72 14.63 22.06 18.97
C ASP A 72 15.36 22.13 20.33
N ALA A 73 16.58 22.69 20.33
CA ALA A 73 17.41 22.81 21.54
C ALA A 73 16.81 23.70 22.62
N ASN A 74 15.97 24.67 22.24
CA ASN A 74 15.28 25.58 23.16
C ASN A 74 14.00 24.95 23.72
N GLY A 75 13.61 23.77 23.24
CA GLY A 75 12.44 23.04 23.68
C GLY A 75 11.15 23.34 22.91
N CYS A 76 11.21 24.12 21.83
CA CYS A 76 10.08 24.31 20.93
C CYS A 76 9.72 22.99 20.26
N GLN A 77 8.43 22.68 20.16
CA GLN A 77 7.94 21.42 19.56
C GLN A 77 6.97 21.69 18.43
N SER A 78 7.04 20.84 17.40
CA SER A 78 6.08 20.72 16.31
C SER A 78 5.64 19.27 16.20
N VAL A 79 4.35 19.03 15.99
CA VAL A 79 3.79 17.67 15.88
C VAL A 79 3.05 17.56 14.57
N SER A 80 3.44 16.58 13.75
CA SER A 80 2.80 16.28 12.46
C SER A 80 2.37 14.82 12.40
N SER A 81 1.27 14.55 11.70
CA SER A 81 0.74 13.20 11.50
C SER A 81 0.63 12.86 10.02
N TYR A 82 1.08 11.66 9.65
CA TYR A 82 1.10 11.18 8.28
C TYR A 82 0.42 9.82 8.20
N THR A 83 -0.41 9.62 7.18
CA THR A 83 -1.04 8.34 6.91
C THR A 83 -0.35 7.67 5.72
N ILE A 84 0.14 6.46 5.94
CA ILE A 84 0.64 5.57 4.88
C ILE A 84 -0.43 4.51 4.65
N SER A 85 -0.93 4.42 3.43
CA SER A 85 -1.91 3.41 3.01
C SER A 85 -1.25 2.25 2.25
N GLN A 86 -1.99 1.16 2.08
CA GLN A 86 -1.63 0.01 1.23
C GLN A 86 -2.87 -0.49 0.48
N PRO A 87 -2.72 -1.17 -0.67
CA PRO A 87 -3.85 -1.85 -1.30
C PRO A 87 -4.42 -2.93 -0.37
N THR A 88 -5.67 -3.31 -0.59
CA THR A 88 -6.27 -4.48 0.07
C THR A 88 -5.55 -5.77 -0.35
N GLU A 89 -5.60 -6.79 0.49
CA GLU A 89 -5.03 -8.10 0.16
C GLU A 89 -5.69 -8.67 -1.09
N ILE A 90 -4.88 -9.28 -1.97
CA ILE A 90 -5.40 -9.94 -3.16
C ILE A 90 -6.11 -11.23 -2.77
N ALA A 91 -7.34 -11.39 -3.26
CA ALA A 91 -8.12 -12.62 -3.12
C ALA A 91 -8.71 -13.00 -4.49
N ALA A 92 -8.55 -14.27 -4.86
CA ALA A 92 -9.07 -14.82 -6.10
C ALA A 92 -9.97 -16.02 -5.79
N VAL A 93 -11.16 -16.04 -6.40
CA VAL A 93 -12.10 -17.15 -6.27
C VAL A 93 -12.13 -17.93 -7.57
N PHE A 94 -11.86 -19.23 -7.49
CA PHE A 94 -11.89 -20.14 -8.64
C PHE A 94 -13.00 -21.17 -8.48
N GLN A 95 -13.58 -21.57 -9.61
CA GLN A 95 -14.58 -22.62 -9.71
C GLN A 95 -14.02 -23.77 -10.54
N PRO A 96 -13.70 -24.92 -9.92
CA PRO A 96 -13.33 -26.12 -10.65
C PRO A 96 -14.57 -26.81 -11.22
N THR A 97 -14.45 -27.37 -12.41
CA THR A 97 -15.40 -28.32 -13.00
C THR A 97 -14.67 -29.63 -13.24
N LEU A 98 -15.23 -30.73 -12.74
CA LEU A 98 -14.63 -32.05 -12.90
C LEU A 98 -14.91 -32.63 -14.31
N PRO A 99 -13.98 -33.42 -14.87
CA PRO A 99 -14.28 -34.27 -16.01
C PRO A 99 -15.43 -35.23 -15.70
N THR A 100 -16.18 -35.62 -16.72
CA THR A 100 -17.24 -36.63 -16.61
C THR A 100 -16.77 -37.93 -17.23
N CYS A 101 -17.39 -39.08 -16.90
CA CYS A 101 -17.00 -40.37 -17.50
C CYS A 101 -17.11 -40.35 -19.05
N SER A 102 -18.02 -39.56 -19.59
CA SER A 102 -18.19 -39.33 -21.04
C SER A 102 -17.22 -38.31 -21.64
N ASN A 103 -16.54 -37.51 -20.82
CA ASN A 103 -15.60 -36.49 -21.26
C ASN A 103 -14.46 -36.33 -20.22
N LEU A 104 -13.47 -37.23 -20.33
CA LEU A 104 -12.33 -37.32 -19.40
C LEU A 104 -11.38 -36.13 -19.46
N THR A 105 -11.45 -35.31 -20.51
CA THR A 105 -10.69 -34.07 -20.66
C THR A 105 -11.55 -32.82 -20.44
N GLY A 106 -12.80 -33.00 -19.99
CA GLY A 106 -13.76 -31.93 -19.76
C GLY A 106 -13.48 -31.08 -18.51
N GLY A 107 -12.41 -31.37 -17.77
CA GLY A 107 -12.05 -30.63 -16.57
C GLY A 107 -11.66 -29.19 -16.90
N SER A 108 -12.04 -28.26 -16.03
CA SER A 108 -11.67 -26.85 -16.15
C SER A 108 -11.56 -26.17 -14.79
N VAL A 109 -10.82 -25.07 -14.74
CA VAL A 109 -10.79 -24.14 -13.61
C VAL A 109 -11.06 -22.75 -14.16
N ARG A 110 -12.16 -22.15 -13.71
CA ARG A 110 -12.61 -20.83 -14.12
C ARG A 110 -12.38 -19.81 -13.01
N LEU A 111 -11.86 -18.64 -13.35
CA LEU A 111 -11.84 -17.50 -12.42
C LEU A 111 -13.25 -16.93 -12.29
N VAL A 112 -13.75 -16.85 -11.06
CA VAL A 112 -15.05 -16.28 -10.72
C VAL A 112 -14.92 -14.79 -10.48
N SER A 113 -14.00 -14.41 -9.61
CA SER A 113 -13.76 -13.02 -9.20
C SER A 113 -12.36 -12.85 -8.63
N ILE A 114 -11.79 -11.66 -8.82
CA ILE A 114 -10.63 -11.17 -8.07
C ILE A 114 -11.05 -9.89 -7.33
N SER A 115 -10.57 -9.75 -6.10
CA SER A 115 -10.68 -8.54 -5.30
C SER A 115 -9.34 -8.19 -4.67
N GLY A 116 -9.09 -6.90 -4.46
CA GLY A 116 -7.86 -6.39 -3.86
C GLY A 116 -6.61 -6.56 -4.72
N GLY A 117 -5.44 -6.30 -4.14
CA GLY A 117 -4.18 -6.18 -4.86
C GLY A 117 -4.14 -4.94 -5.78
N THR A 118 -3.10 -4.90 -6.61
CA THR A 118 -2.91 -3.84 -7.61
C THR A 118 -2.74 -4.50 -8.98
N ALA A 119 -3.59 -4.12 -9.94
CA ALA A 119 -3.50 -4.61 -11.31
C ALA A 119 -2.21 -4.12 -12.00
N PRO A 120 -1.68 -4.85 -13.00
CA PRO A 120 -2.22 -6.07 -13.62
C PRO A 120 -1.95 -7.37 -12.82
N TYR A 121 -2.86 -8.34 -12.92
CA TYR A 121 -2.69 -9.68 -12.33
C TYR A 121 -2.04 -10.66 -13.31
N SER A 122 -1.18 -11.53 -12.80
CA SER A 122 -0.57 -12.64 -13.55
C SER A 122 -1.06 -13.98 -13.02
N TYR A 123 -1.16 -14.96 -13.91
CA TYR A 123 -1.56 -16.33 -13.59
C TYR A 123 -0.48 -17.28 -14.06
N THR A 124 -0.21 -18.28 -13.24
CA THR A 124 0.67 -19.40 -13.58
C THR A 124 -0.01 -20.69 -13.20
N TRP A 125 -0.23 -21.54 -14.20
CA TRP A 125 -0.82 -22.85 -14.01
C TRP A 125 0.25 -23.94 -14.13
N SER A 126 0.03 -25.09 -13.51
CA SER A 126 0.89 -26.26 -13.68
C SER A 126 0.95 -26.75 -15.14
N THR A 127 -0.03 -26.39 -15.96
CA THR A 127 -0.05 -26.63 -17.41
C THR A 127 0.86 -25.69 -18.20
N GLY A 128 1.45 -24.67 -17.56
CA GLY A 128 2.22 -23.61 -18.21
C GLY A 128 1.37 -22.49 -18.82
N SER A 129 0.03 -22.59 -18.75
CA SER A 129 -0.85 -21.51 -19.19
C SER A 129 -0.69 -20.26 -18.32
N THR A 130 -0.94 -19.09 -18.90
CA THR A 130 -1.01 -17.78 -18.23
C THR A 130 -2.39 -17.12 -18.32
N ALA A 131 -3.37 -17.84 -18.88
CA ALA A 131 -4.75 -17.37 -18.98
C ALA A 131 -5.40 -17.31 -17.59
N SER A 132 -6.38 -16.42 -17.39
CA SER A 132 -7.15 -16.33 -16.14
C SER A 132 -8.06 -17.54 -15.90
N SER A 133 -8.26 -18.41 -16.90
CA SER A 133 -9.02 -19.65 -16.79
C SER A 133 -8.40 -20.70 -17.70
N ILE A 134 -8.50 -21.97 -17.30
CA ILE A 134 -7.95 -23.10 -18.04
C ILE A 134 -9.01 -24.19 -18.21
N SER A 135 -8.96 -24.87 -19.34
CA SER A 135 -9.88 -25.95 -19.72
C SER A 135 -9.10 -27.08 -20.40
N GLY A 136 -9.77 -28.21 -20.64
CA GLY A 136 -9.11 -29.37 -21.26
C GLY A 136 -8.29 -30.19 -20.26
N LEU A 137 -8.57 -30.05 -18.97
CA LEU A 137 -7.84 -30.74 -17.91
C LEU A 137 -8.32 -32.19 -17.83
N SER A 138 -7.37 -33.11 -17.92
CA SER A 138 -7.62 -34.51 -17.62
C SER A 138 -7.63 -34.75 -16.12
N GLY A 139 -8.51 -35.62 -15.66
CA GLY A 139 -8.58 -36.05 -14.27
C GLY A 139 -9.26 -37.41 -14.18
N ALA A 140 -8.96 -38.17 -13.12
CA ALA A 140 -9.71 -39.37 -12.82
C ALA A 140 -11.12 -38.94 -12.39
N PRO A 141 -12.17 -39.23 -13.17
CA PRO A 141 -13.52 -38.94 -12.71
C PRO A 141 -13.81 -39.80 -11.47
N ILE A 142 -14.66 -39.30 -10.58
CA ILE A 142 -15.35 -40.15 -9.59
C ILE A 142 -16.44 -40.93 -10.33
N CYS A 143 -16.01 -41.89 -11.13
CA CYS A 143 -16.70 -43.12 -11.48
C CYS A 143 -15.83 -44.25 -10.89
#